data_AF-A0A4Y2JQR0-F1
#
_entry.id   AF-A0A4Y2JQR0-F1
#
_cell.length_a   1.000
_cell.length_b   1.000
_cell.length_c   1.000
_cell.angle_alpha   90.00
_cell.angle_beta   90.00
_cell.angle_gamma   90.00
#
_symmetry.space_group_name_H-M   'P 1'
#
loop_
_entity.id
_entity.type
_entity.pdbx_description
1 polymer ?
#
loop_
_entity_poly.entity_id
_entity_poly.type
_entity_poly.pdbx_seq_one_letter_code
_entity_poly.pdbx_strand_id
1 'polypeptide(L)'
;MDDLQSMVIKDKINWEYISWNQKLSEDFIRKFQDKLDWEAISWRQKLSEDFIREFQDKVNWEWISKELKLSEDFIREFQDKVIWKYISSCRRFSEDFIREFQDKVDWETISWRQKLSEDFIREFQDKVDWEWISINQELSEDFIREFQDKVCWSFISIGQKLSEDFIREFQDKVCWSFISIGQKLSEDFIREFQDKLEYEDYIIWPIISKKF
;
A
#
# COMPACT_ATOMS: atom_id res chain seq x y z
N MET A 1 43.60 -6.30 0.91
CA MET A 1 44.60 -5.54 1.68
C MET A 1 44.16 -4.10 1.93
N ASP A 2 43.07 -3.65 1.29
CA ASP A 2 42.55 -2.27 1.36
C ASP A 2 41.68 -2.00 2.61
N ASP A 3 40.83 -2.95 3.01
CA ASP A 3 39.85 -2.76 4.10
C ASP A 3 40.45 -2.51 5.49
N LEU A 4 41.65 -3.04 5.77
CA LEU A 4 42.31 -2.82 7.06
C LEU A 4 43.07 -1.48 7.10
N GLN A 5 43.55 -1.00 5.96
CA GLN A 5 44.23 0.30 5.88
C GLN A 5 43.22 1.44 5.98
N SER A 6 42.00 1.29 5.45
CA SER A 6 40.92 2.27 5.60
C SER A 6 40.38 2.37 7.03
N MET A 7 40.48 1.28 7.82
CA MET A 7 40.11 1.23 9.24
C MET A 7 41.11 1.93 10.18
N VAL A 8 42.36 2.15 9.77
CA VAL A 8 43.41 2.70 10.63
C VAL A 8 44.15 3.84 9.92
N ILE A 9 43.94 5.08 10.37
CA ILE A 9 44.67 6.26 9.86
C ILE A 9 45.73 6.64 10.88
N LYS A 10 47.02 6.52 10.52
CA LYS A 10 48.17 6.89 11.39
C LYS A 10 48.04 6.32 12.82
N ASP A 11 47.82 5.02 12.92
CA ASP A 11 47.62 4.26 14.18
C ASP A 11 46.37 4.64 14.99
N LYS A 12 45.43 5.41 14.42
CA LYS A 12 44.12 5.70 15.02
C LYS A 12 43.00 4.98 14.27
N ILE A 13 42.08 4.38 15.02
CA ILE A 13 40.88 3.74 14.49
C ILE A 13 39.99 4.79 13.80
N ASN A 14 39.62 4.54 12.55
CA ASN A 14 38.70 5.35 11.77
C ASN A 14 37.24 4.92 12.04
N TRP A 15 36.64 5.51 13.07
CA TRP A 15 35.29 5.16 13.52
C TRP A 15 34.20 5.52 12.51
N GLU A 16 34.39 6.59 11.74
CA GLU A 16 33.48 6.98 10.66
C GLU A 16 33.46 5.88 9.58
N TYR A 17 34.63 5.47 9.10
CA TYR A 17 34.70 4.39 8.11
C TYR A 17 34.06 3.09 8.64
N ILE A 18 34.32 2.73 9.89
CA ILE A 18 33.70 1.55 10.51
C ILE A 18 32.18 1.68 10.52
N SER A 19 31.64 2.83 10.93
CA SER A 19 30.19 3.05 11.04
C SER A 19 29.50 2.94 9.68
N TRP A 20 30.11 3.52 8.62
CA TRP A 20 29.51 3.59 7.29
C TRP A 20 29.72 2.34 6.42
N ASN A 21 30.77 1.55 6.67
CA ASN A 21 31.20 0.52 5.72
C ASN A 21 31.19 -0.89 6.30
N GLN A 22 31.00 -1.06 7.60
CA GLN A 22 31.06 -2.38 8.24
C GLN A 22 29.68 -2.82 8.73
N LYS A 23 29.45 -4.13 8.69
CA LYS A 23 28.31 -4.75 9.38
C LYS A 23 28.70 -4.98 10.83
N LEU A 24 28.02 -4.30 11.75
CA LEU A 24 28.34 -4.31 13.17
C LEU A 24 27.31 -5.14 13.93
N SER A 25 27.74 -5.90 14.93
CA SER A 25 26.82 -6.53 15.88
C SER A 25 26.34 -5.49 16.90
N GLU A 26 25.14 -5.70 17.44
CA GLU A 26 24.61 -4.83 18.49
C GLU A 26 25.53 -4.75 19.72
N ASP A 27 26.15 -5.86 20.13
CA ASP A 27 27.12 -5.84 21.25
C ASP A 27 28.36 -4.99 20.95
N PHE A 28 28.82 -4.99 19.70
CA PHE A 28 29.90 -4.10 19.29
C PHE A 28 29.46 -2.64 19.37
N ILE A 29 28.24 -2.34 18.91
CA ILE A 29 27.69 -0.98 18.96
C ILE A 29 27.52 -0.54 20.43
N ARG A 30 26.96 -1.37 21.31
CA ARG A 30 26.86 -1.10 22.76
C ARG A 30 28.21 -0.73 23.37
N LYS A 31 29.25 -1.52 23.04
CA LYS A 31 30.60 -1.33 23.58
C LYS A 31 31.27 -0.04 23.11
N PHE A 32 30.95 0.44 21.90
CA PHE A 32 31.60 1.59 21.28
C PHE A 32 30.63 2.73 20.90
N GLN A 33 29.48 2.78 21.56
CA GLN A 33 28.35 3.66 21.25
C GLN A 33 28.68 5.16 21.17
N ASP A 34 29.68 5.62 21.91
CA ASP A 34 30.06 7.05 21.96
C ASP A 34 31.08 7.42 20.88
N LYS A 35 31.52 6.46 20.07
CA LYS A 35 32.48 6.66 18.98
C LYS A 35 31.87 6.48 17.59
N LEU A 36 30.73 5.79 17.51
CA LEU A 36 30.09 5.43 16.26
C LEU A 36 29.16 6.56 15.77
N ASP A 37 29.05 6.66 14.45
CA ASP A 37 28.12 7.58 13.80
C ASP A 37 26.72 6.96 13.77
N TRP A 38 25.82 7.50 14.60
CA TRP A 38 24.46 7.00 14.75
C TRP A 38 23.59 7.16 13.51
N GLU A 39 23.94 8.07 12.61
CA GLU A 39 23.29 8.17 11.30
C GLU A 39 23.56 6.91 10.48
N ALA A 40 24.83 6.52 10.39
CA ALA A 40 25.25 5.32 9.70
C ALA A 40 24.70 4.05 10.36
N ILE A 41 24.68 4.02 11.70
CA ILE A 41 24.11 2.90 12.44
C ILE A 41 22.62 2.73 12.11
N SER A 42 21.86 3.81 12.16
CA SER A 42 20.40 3.78 11.94
C SER A 42 20.03 3.45 10.50
N TRP A 43 20.84 3.89 9.54
CA TRP A 43 20.58 3.64 8.11
C TRP A 43 21.00 2.25 7.65
N ARG A 44 22.17 1.76 8.08
CA ARG A 44 22.82 0.60 7.44
C ARG A 44 22.73 -0.70 8.24
N GLN A 45 22.51 -0.62 9.54
CA GLN A 45 22.52 -1.80 10.39
C GLN A 45 21.12 -2.38 10.56
N LYS A 46 21.04 -3.71 10.65
CA LYS A 46 19.80 -4.38 11.04
C LYS A 46 19.74 -4.41 12.57
N LEU A 47 18.94 -3.51 13.13
CA LEU A 47 18.76 -3.36 14.58
C LEU A 47 17.49 -4.10 15.03
N SER A 48 17.55 -4.76 16.17
CA SER A 48 16.38 -5.31 16.85
C SER A 48 15.59 -4.21 17.55
N GLU A 49 14.30 -4.45 17.78
CA GLU A 49 13.44 -3.52 18.51
C GLU A 49 13.95 -3.25 19.93
N ASP A 50 14.46 -4.27 20.64
CA ASP A 50 15.04 -4.11 21.98
C ASP A 50 16.27 -3.21 21.97
N PHE A 51 17.12 -3.32 20.94
CA PHE A 51 18.24 -2.42 20.78
C PHE A 51 17.79 -0.98 20.53
N ILE A 52 16.76 -0.79 19.71
CA ILE A 52 16.22 0.55 19.44
C ILE A 52 15.59 1.14 20.71
N ARG A 53 14.91 0.33 21.53
CA ARG A 53 14.41 0.77 22.86
C ARG A 53 15.55 1.25 23.75
N GLU A 54 16.65 0.50 23.81
CA GLU A 54 17.84 0.83 24.60
C GLU A 54 18.48 2.15 24.16
N PHE A 55 18.51 2.43 22.84
CA PHE A 55 19.17 3.60 22.25
C PHE A 55 18.22 4.59 21.58
N GLN A 56 16.99 4.68 22.06
CA GLN A 56 15.90 5.47 21.46
C GLN A 56 16.18 6.97 21.32
N ASP A 57 17.16 7.50 22.06
CA ASP A 57 17.55 8.92 22.04
C ASP A 57 18.80 9.17 21.18
N LYS A 58 19.43 8.11 20.66
CA LYS A 58 20.59 8.20 19.77
C LYS A 58 20.28 7.82 18.32
N VAL A 59 19.35 6.89 18.09
CA VAL A 59 18.96 6.48 16.75
C VAL A 59 18.31 7.62 15.96
N ASN A 60 18.53 7.64 14.65
CA ASN A 60 17.78 8.50 13.74
C ASN A 60 16.45 7.83 13.36
N TRP A 61 15.36 8.37 13.90
CA TRP A 61 14.00 7.87 13.71
C TRP A 61 13.49 7.92 12.27
N GLU A 62 14.05 8.79 11.42
CA GLU A 62 13.76 8.83 10.00
C GLU A 62 14.18 7.51 9.33
N TRP A 63 15.43 7.10 9.55
CA TRP A 63 15.97 5.84 9.02
C TRP A 63 15.30 4.62 9.65
N ILE A 64 15.07 4.64 10.96
CA ILE A 64 14.36 3.56 11.65
C ILE A 64 12.96 3.34 11.05
N SER A 65 12.23 4.43 10.78
CA SER A 65 10.87 4.37 10.23
C SER A 65 10.84 3.86 8.79
N LYS A 66 11.85 4.25 8.01
CA LYS A 66 11.94 3.95 6.57
C LYS A 66 12.47 2.56 6.27
N GLU A 67 13.52 2.13 6.96
CA GLU A 67 14.31 0.95 6.58
C GLU A 67 13.91 -0.30 7.37
N LEU A 68 13.43 -0.16 8.62
CA LEU A 68 13.17 -1.31 9.48
C LEU A 68 11.70 -1.71 9.53
N LYS A 69 11.48 -3.03 9.50
CA LYS A 69 10.17 -3.64 9.74
C LYS A 69 9.93 -3.75 11.25
N LEU A 70 9.27 -2.73 11.81
CA LEU A 70 8.84 -2.67 13.21
C LEU A 70 7.44 -3.28 13.36
N SER A 71 7.23 -3.96 14.48
CA SER A 71 5.95 -4.48 14.93
C SER A 71 4.98 -3.36 15.28
N GLU A 72 3.68 -3.67 15.28
CA GLU A 72 2.65 -2.73 15.70
C GLU A 72 2.82 -2.32 17.16
N ASP A 73 3.17 -3.25 18.05
CA ASP A 73 3.42 -2.96 19.47
C ASP A 73 4.57 -1.98 19.66
N PHE A 74 5.65 -2.14 18.90
CA PHE A 74 6.76 -1.19 18.92
C PHE A 74 6.34 0.19 18.43
N ILE A 75 5.52 0.25 17.36
CA ILE A 75 5.02 1.54 16.87
C ILE A 75 4.08 2.19 17.89
N ARG A 76 3.23 1.42 18.58
CA ARG A 76 2.39 1.95 19.68
C ARG A 76 3.24 2.60 20.76
N GLU A 77 4.32 1.92 21.16
CA GLU A 77 5.26 2.41 22.16
C GLU A 77 5.96 3.72 21.75
N PHE A 78 6.34 3.84 20.47
CA PHE A 78 7.09 4.98 19.94
C PHE A 78 6.31 5.85 18.95
N GLN A 79 4.99 5.92 19.10
CA GLN A 79 4.06 6.57 18.16
C GLN A 79 4.35 8.06 17.90
N ASP A 80 5.05 8.73 18.82
CA ASP A 80 5.40 10.14 18.73
C ASP A 80 6.81 10.37 18.17
N LYS A 81 7.60 9.31 18.00
CA LYS A 81 8.95 9.37 17.42
C LYS A 81 8.99 8.87 15.98
N VAL A 82 8.17 7.88 15.63
CA VAL A 82 8.13 7.32 14.27
C VAL A 82 7.62 8.33 13.24
N ILE A 83 8.09 8.18 12.01
CA ILE A 83 7.61 8.97 10.87
C ILE A 83 6.48 8.22 10.18
N TRP A 84 5.24 8.63 10.46
CA TRP A 84 4.01 7.98 10.00
C TRP A 84 3.95 7.71 8.50
N LYS A 85 4.34 8.70 7.69
CA LYS A 85 4.43 8.56 6.23
C LYS A 85 5.33 7.39 5.78
N TYR A 86 6.47 7.21 6.44
CA TYR A 86 7.40 6.12 6.10
C TYR A 86 6.89 4.77 6.60
N ILE A 87 6.35 4.71 7.82
CA ILE A 87 5.84 3.44 8.34
C ILE A 87 4.62 2.98 7.53
N SER A 88 3.70 3.86 7.14
CA SER A 88 2.54 3.54 6.30
C SER A 88 2.96 3.05 4.92
N SER A 89 4.00 3.63 4.31
CA SER A 89 4.45 3.21 2.96
C SER A 89 5.21 1.89 2.97
N CYS A 90 5.95 1.57 4.02
CA CYS A 90 6.81 0.38 4.05
C CYS A 90 6.11 -0.91 4.48
N ARG A 91 4.94 -0.87 5.12
CA ARG A 91 4.32 -2.06 5.72
C ARG A 91 2.80 -2.09 5.62
N ARG A 92 2.24 -3.27 5.90
CA ARG A 92 0.80 -3.48 6.07
C ARG A 92 0.47 -3.53 7.56
N PHE A 93 -0.55 -2.78 7.96
CA PHE A 93 -1.13 -2.76 9.29
C PHE A 93 -2.43 -3.54 9.34
N SER A 94 -2.72 -4.10 10.51
CA SER A 94 -4.06 -4.58 10.85
C SER A 94 -5.06 -3.43 10.84
N GLU A 95 -6.32 -3.73 10.53
CA GLU A 95 -7.38 -2.74 10.58
C GLU A 95 -7.55 -2.15 11.98
N ASP A 96 -7.39 -2.95 13.04
CA ASP A 96 -7.46 -2.48 14.43
C ASP A 96 -6.37 -1.46 14.74
N PHE A 97 -5.15 -1.68 14.25
CA PHE A 97 -4.07 -0.70 14.39
C PHE A 97 -4.39 0.60 13.64
N ILE A 98 -4.99 0.51 12.46
CA ILE A 98 -5.37 1.71 11.70
C ILE A 98 -6.51 2.45 12.40
N ARG A 99 -7.49 1.74 12.97
CA ARG A 99 -8.54 2.35 13.80
C ARG A 99 -7.93 3.13 14.97
N GLU A 100 -6.95 2.53 15.66
CA GLU A 100 -6.25 3.14 16.79
C GLU A 100 -5.50 4.42 16.38
N PHE A 101 -4.86 4.45 15.21
CA PHE A 101 -4.04 5.57 14.73
C PHE A 101 -4.61 6.29 13.51
N GLN A 102 -5.94 6.32 13.38
CA GLN A 102 -6.66 6.85 12.22
C GLN A 102 -6.36 8.31 11.87
N ASP A 103 -5.83 9.09 12.81
CA ASP A 103 -5.48 10.50 12.62
C ASP A 103 -3.98 10.71 12.33
N LYS A 104 -3.18 9.64 12.38
CA LYS A 104 -1.74 9.68 12.13
C LYS A 104 -1.34 8.95 10.84
N VAL A 105 -2.05 7.89 10.45
CA VAL A 105 -1.74 7.10 9.25
C VAL A 105 -1.89 7.91 7.96
N ASP A 106 -1.13 7.52 6.94
CA ASP A 106 -1.26 8.04 5.58
C ASP A 106 -2.36 7.28 4.82
N TRP A 107 -3.54 7.89 4.70
CA TRP A 107 -4.73 7.25 4.11
C TRP A 107 -4.63 6.93 2.63
N GLU A 108 -3.91 7.75 1.85
CA GLU A 108 -3.64 7.48 0.44
C GLU A 108 -2.86 6.16 0.33
N THR A 109 -1.81 6.02 1.13
CA THR A 109 -0.96 4.84 1.16
C THR A 109 -1.71 3.60 1.65
N ILE A 110 -2.54 3.75 2.69
CA ILE A 110 -3.38 2.65 3.21
C ILE A 110 -4.33 2.15 2.12
N SER A 111 -5.03 3.07 1.44
CA SER A 111 -6.00 2.75 0.39
C SER A 111 -5.32 2.10 -0.82
N TRP A 112 -4.11 2.54 -1.16
CA TRP A 112 -3.34 2.01 -2.27
C TRP A 112 -2.76 0.60 -2.01
N ARG A 113 -2.19 0.36 -0.82
CA ARG A 113 -1.32 -0.82 -0.60
C ARG A 113 -1.97 -1.98 0.15
N GLN A 114 -3.06 -1.73 0.86
CA GLN A 114 -3.65 -2.72 1.76
C GLN A 114 -4.95 -3.29 1.19
N LYS A 115 -5.20 -4.57 1.49
CA LYS A 115 -6.54 -5.14 1.34
C LYS A 115 -7.34 -4.73 2.57
N LEU A 116 -8.44 -4.03 2.35
CA LEU A 116 -9.35 -3.57 3.41
C LEU A 116 -10.68 -4.29 3.28
N SER A 117 -11.31 -4.60 4.40
CA SER A 117 -12.69 -5.10 4.43
C SER A 117 -13.67 -3.98 4.09
N GLU A 118 -14.81 -4.34 3.50
CA GLU A 118 -15.85 -3.36 3.23
C GLU A 118 -16.35 -2.66 4.49
N ASP A 119 -16.47 -3.37 5.61
CA ASP A 119 -16.88 -2.78 6.89
C ASP A 119 -15.91 -1.71 7.37
N PHE A 120 -14.60 -1.95 7.19
CA PHE A 120 -13.59 -0.94 7.49
C PHE A 120 -13.68 0.27 6.54
N ILE A 121 -13.92 0.03 5.24
CA ILE A 121 -14.09 1.13 4.29
C ILE A 121 -15.36 1.94 4.61
N ARG A 122 -16.47 1.28 5.02
CA ARG A 122 -17.69 1.96 5.51
C ARG A 122 -17.38 2.85 6.70
N GLU A 123 -16.63 2.33 7.68
CA GLU A 123 -16.22 3.05 8.89
C GLU A 123 -15.41 4.30 8.57
N PHE A 124 -14.50 4.23 7.59
CA PHE A 124 -13.58 5.31 7.22
C PHE A 124 -13.83 5.92 5.84
N GLN A 125 -15.09 5.91 5.39
CA GLN A 125 -15.51 6.32 4.05
C GLN A 125 -15.14 7.76 3.65
N ASP A 126 -14.85 8.62 4.63
CA ASP A 126 -14.48 10.03 4.43
C ASP A 126 -12.97 10.26 4.50
N LYS A 127 -12.19 9.22 4.82
CA LYS A 127 -10.72 9.26 4.91
C LYS A 127 -10.04 8.46 3.81
N VAL A 128 -10.65 7.35 3.36
CA VAL A 128 -10.09 6.52 2.28
C VAL A 128 -10.04 7.27 0.95
N ASP A 129 -9.07 6.90 0.11
CA ASP A 129 -8.98 7.36 -1.26
C ASP A 129 -9.82 6.45 -2.18
N TRP A 130 -10.92 6.99 -2.71
CA TRP A 130 -11.88 6.23 -3.49
C TRP A 130 -11.39 5.75 -4.84
N GLU A 131 -10.40 6.42 -5.45
CA GLU A 131 -9.77 5.90 -6.66
C GLU A 131 -8.99 4.62 -6.33
N TRP A 132 -8.18 4.67 -5.27
CA TRP A 132 -7.44 3.49 -4.81
C TRP A 132 -8.33 2.36 -4.29
N ILE A 133 -9.44 2.69 -3.62
CA ILE A 133 -10.43 1.69 -3.22
C ILE A 133 -11.03 0.99 -4.45
N SER A 134 -11.43 1.76 -5.47
CA SER A 134 -12.13 1.22 -6.65
C SER A 134 -11.24 0.31 -7.49
N ILE A 135 -9.92 0.61 -7.56
CA ILE A 135 -8.96 -0.15 -8.36
C ILE A 135 -8.35 -1.36 -7.64
N ASN A 136 -8.11 -1.28 -6.32
CA ASN A 136 -7.34 -2.31 -5.61
C ASN A 136 -8.17 -3.25 -4.73
N GLN A 137 -9.42 -2.89 -4.41
CA GLN A 137 -10.29 -3.72 -3.59
C GLN A 137 -11.17 -4.63 -4.45
N GLU A 138 -11.68 -5.69 -3.83
CA GLU A 138 -12.72 -6.54 -4.43
C GLU A 138 -13.97 -6.13 -3.68
N LEU A 139 -14.90 -5.52 -4.40
CA LEU A 139 -16.08 -4.88 -3.83
C LEU A 139 -17.30 -5.65 -4.27
N SER A 140 -18.18 -5.98 -3.32
CA SER A 140 -19.49 -6.52 -3.61
C SER A 140 -20.34 -5.47 -4.31
N GLU A 141 -21.27 -5.93 -5.13
CA GLU A 141 -22.23 -5.04 -5.78
C GLU A 141 -23.03 -4.23 -4.77
N ASP A 142 -23.42 -4.82 -3.63
CA ASP A 142 -24.16 -4.11 -2.58
C ASP A 142 -23.36 -2.95 -2.00
N PHE A 143 -22.05 -3.13 -1.79
CA PHE A 143 -21.16 -2.05 -1.38
C PHE A 143 -21.05 -0.97 -2.46
N ILE A 144 -20.94 -1.36 -3.74
CA ILE A 144 -20.88 -0.40 -4.84
C ILE A 144 -22.21 0.37 -4.95
N ARG A 145 -23.37 -0.26 -4.72
CA ARG A 145 -24.68 0.41 -4.65
C ARG A 145 -24.70 1.45 -3.53
N GLU A 146 -24.21 1.07 -2.35
CA GLU A 146 -24.14 1.94 -1.17
C GLU A 146 -23.29 3.19 -1.43
N PHE A 147 -22.15 3.04 -2.11
CA PHE A 147 -21.19 4.13 -2.37
C PHE A 147 -21.10 4.55 -3.83
N GLN A 148 -22.20 4.42 -4.57
CA GLN A 148 -22.29 4.67 -6.01
C GLN A 148 -21.87 6.08 -6.47
N ASP A 149 -21.85 7.05 -5.56
CA ASP A 149 -21.47 8.45 -5.83
C ASP A 149 -20.03 8.77 -5.41
N LYS A 150 -19.35 7.82 -4.74
CA LYS A 150 -17.95 7.96 -4.32
C LYS A 150 -17.00 7.10 -5.16
N VAL A 151 -17.43 5.90 -5.57
CA VAL A 151 -16.59 4.99 -6.37
C VAL A 151 -16.23 5.57 -7.73
N CYS A 152 -15.06 5.19 -8.24
CA CYS A 152 -14.60 5.54 -9.57
C CYS A 152 -15.11 4.51 -10.58
N TRP A 153 -16.17 4.86 -11.33
CA TRP A 153 -16.89 3.93 -12.20
C TRP A 153 -16.06 3.31 -13.33
N SER A 154 -15.04 4.01 -13.83
CA SER A 154 -14.10 3.45 -14.79
C SER A 154 -13.33 2.27 -14.19
N PHE A 155 -12.81 2.42 -12.97
CA PHE A 155 -12.11 1.37 -12.24
C PHE A 155 -13.04 0.24 -11.79
N ILE A 156 -14.27 0.56 -11.39
CA ILE A 156 -15.28 -0.47 -11.11
C ILE A 156 -15.57 -1.31 -12.36
N SER A 157 -15.76 -0.67 -13.51
CA SER A 157 -16.15 -1.35 -14.76
C SER A 157 -15.05 -2.29 -15.30
N ILE A 158 -13.78 -1.90 -15.15
CA ILE A 158 -12.63 -2.71 -15.61
C ILE A 158 -12.18 -3.76 -14.59
N GLY A 159 -12.31 -3.47 -13.29
CA GLY A 159 -11.67 -4.25 -12.23
C GLY A 159 -12.59 -5.23 -11.50
N GLN A 160 -13.90 -4.95 -11.45
CA GLN A 160 -14.86 -5.76 -10.70
C GLN A 160 -15.58 -6.75 -11.62
N LYS A 161 -15.97 -7.90 -11.06
CA LYS A 161 -16.87 -8.84 -11.75
C LYS A 161 -18.31 -8.42 -11.46
N LEU A 162 -18.99 -7.89 -12.46
CA LEU A 162 -20.34 -7.34 -12.32
C LEU A 162 -21.36 -8.27 -12.95
N SER A 163 -22.50 -8.45 -12.29
CA SER A 163 -23.66 -9.12 -12.87
C SER A 163 -24.33 -8.24 -13.91
N GLU A 164 -24.98 -8.86 -14.88
CA GLU A 164 -25.74 -8.15 -15.90
C GLU A 164 -26.85 -7.28 -15.29
N ASP A 165 -27.52 -7.74 -14.23
CA ASP A 165 -28.56 -6.96 -13.56
C ASP A 165 -28.00 -5.69 -12.91
N PHE A 166 -26.81 -5.78 -12.31
CA PHE A 166 -26.11 -4.60 -11.80
C PHE A 166 -25.73 -3.63 -12.92
N ILE A 167 -25.23 -4.15 -14.06
CA ILE A 167 -24.89 -3.30 -15.21
C ILE A 167 -26.15 -2.62 -15.77
N ARG A 168 -27.31 -3.31 -15.82
CA ARG A 168 -28.60 -2.71 -16.19
C ARG A 168 -28.99 -1.57 -15.24
N GLU A 169 -28.86 -1.82 -13.94
CA GLU A 169 -29.19 -0.86 -12.89
C GLU A 169 -28.35 0.43 -13.02
N PHE A 170 -27.06 0.30 -13.31
CA PHE A 170 -26.12 1.42 -13.40
C PHE A 170 -25.65 1.74 -14.83
N GLN A 171 -26.50 1.46 -15.82
CA GLN A 171 -26.18 1.60 -17.24
C GLN A 171 -25.71 2.99 -17.68
N ASP A 172 -26.04 4.03 -16.91
CA ASP A 172 -25.66 5.43 -17.18
C ASP A 172 -24.37 5.85 -16.45
N LYS A 173 -23.85 5.02 -15.55
CA LYS A 173 -22.62 5.28 -14.78
C LYS A 173 -21.45 4.39 -15.23
N VAL A 174 -21.73 3.13 -15.58
CA VAL A 174 -20.69 2.19 -16.03
C VAL A 174 -19.97 2.69 -17.29
N CYS A 175 -18.69 2.33 -17.41
CA CYS A 175 -17.90 2.60 -18.59
C CYS A 175 -18.06 1.45 -19.59
N TRP A 176 -18.89 1.65 -20.62
CA TRP A 176 -19.28 0.61 -21.58
C TRP A 176 -18.10 0.00 -22.34
N SER A 177 -17.08 0.78 -22.68
CA SER A 177 -15.86 0.27 -23.31
C SER A 177 -15.16 -0.76 -22.41
N PHE A 178 -15.05 -0.49 -21.11
CA PHE A 178 -14.47 -1.44 -20.14
C PHE A 178 -15.38 -2.63 -19.86
N ILE A 179 -16.71 -2.44 -19.81
CA ILE A 179 -17.65 -3.56 -19.70
C ILE A 179 -17.51 -4.51 -20.89
N SER A 180 -17.42 -3.97 -22.11
CA SER A 180 -17.30 -4.74 -23.35
C SER A 180 -16.04 -5.61 -23.38
N ILE A 181 -14.92 -5.08 -22.86
CA ILE A 181 -13.62 -5.78 -22.83
C ILE A 181 -13.51 -6.74 -21.65
N GLY A 182 -14.04 -6.36 -20.48
CA GLY A 182 -13.76 -7.01 -19.20
C GLY A 182 -14.80 -8.04 -18.75
N GLN A 183 -16.05 -7.93 -19.21
CA GLN A 183 -17.14 -8.79 -18.73
C GLN A 183 -17.49 -9.87 -19.76
N LYS A 184 -17.87 -11.05 -19.25
CA LYS A 184 -18.48 -12.10 -20.06
C LYS A 184 -20.00 -11.92 -20.03
N LEU A 185 -20.55 -11.39 -21.12
CA LEU A 185 -21.97 -11.08 -21.25
C LEU A 185 -22.72 -12.17 -22.03
N SER A 186 -23.99 -12.36 -21.72
CA SER A 186 -24.92 -13.25 -22.41
C SER A 186 -25.34 -12.66 -23.76
N GLU A 187 -25.76 -13.52 -24.70
CA GLU A 187 -26.24 -13.05 -26.01
C GLU A 187 -27.44 -12.10 -25.87
N ASP A 188 -28.34 -12.36 -24.91
CA ASP A 188 -29.54 -11.54 -24.72
C ASP A 188 -29.18 -10.16 -24.18
N PHE A 189 -28.23 -10.06 -23.25
CA PHE A 189 -27.71 -8.78 -22.79
C PHE A 189 -27.00 -8.00 -23.90
N ILE A 190 -26.17 -8.69 -24.70
CA ILE A 190 -25.47 -8.06 -25.84
C ILE A 190 -26.47 -7.49 -26.84
N ARG A 191 -27.58 -8.20 -27.10
CA ARG A 191 -28.66 -7.69 -27.97
C ARG A 191 -29.39 -6.50 -27.36
N GLU A 192 -29.62 -6.54 -26.05
CA GLU A 192 -30.31 -5.47 -25.31
C GLU A 192 -29.52 -4.15 -25.37
N PHE A 193 -28.19 -4.19 -25.20
CA PHE A 193 -27.31 -3.01 -25.17
C PHE A 193 -26.35 -2.90 -26.35
N GLN A 194 -26.75 -3.41 -27.51
CA GLN A 194 -25.92 -3.45 -28.73
C GLN A 194 -25.43 -2.07 -29.19
N ASP A 195 -26.16 -1.00 -28.87
CA ASP A 195 -25.86 0.38 -29.23
C ASP A 195 -24.84 1.04 -28.28
N LYS A 196 -24.69 0.48 -27.06
CA LYS A 196 -23.73 0.96 -26.05
C LYS A 196 -22.44 0.13 -26.04
N LEU A 197 -22.52 -1.15 -26.37
CA LEU A 197 -21.37 -2.05 -26.34
C LEU A 197 -20.40 -1.77 -27.50
N GLU A 198 -19.15 -1.53 -27.15
CA GLU A 198 -18.06 -1.24 -28.10
C GLU A 198 -17.31 -2.54 -28.43
N TYR A 199 -17.91 -3.41 -29.22
CA TYR A 199 -17.20 -4.54 -29.82
C TYR A 199 -16.81 -4.23 -31.26
N GLU A 200 -15.74 -4.85 -31.76
CA GLU A 200 -15.48 -4.86 -33.20
C GLU A 200 -16.63 -5.59 -33.92
N ASP A 201 -17.13 -5.00 -35.02
CA ASP A 201 -18.36 -5.42 -35.73
C ASP A 201 -18.46 -6.93 -35.99
N TYR A 202 -17.33 -7.63 -36.15
CA TYR A 202 -17.31 -9.07 -36.43
C TYR A 202 -17.67 -9.98 -35.24
N ILE A 203 -17.64 -9.48 -34.00
CA ILE A 203 -18.08 -10.24 -32.80
C ILE A 203 -19.60 -10.13 -32.64
N ILE A 204 -20.14 -8.94 -32.84
CA ILE A 204 -21.57 -8.64 -32.69
C ILE A 204 -22.38 -9.19 -33.88
N TRP A 205 -21.89 -9.04 -35.12
CA TRP A 205 -22.65 -9.33 -36.33
C TRP A 205 -23.20 -10.77 -36.40
N PRO A 206 -22.45 -11.84 -36.05
CA PRO A 206 -22.98 -13.20 -36.01
C PRO A 206 -24.05 -13.45 -34.92
N ILE A 207 -24.09 -12.63 -33.86
CA ILE A 207 -25.05 -12.75 -32.75
C ILE A 207 -26.38 -12.08 -33.10
N ILE A 208 -26.32 -10.94 -33.80
CA ILE A 208 -27.48 -10.17 -34.26
C ILE A 208 -28.10 -10.78 -35.53
N SER A 209 -27.28 -11.25 -36.48
CA SER A 209 -27.76 -11.73 -37.80
C SER A 209 -28.54 -13.05 -37.78
N LYS A 210 -28.52 -13.83 -36.68
CA LYS A 210 -29.29 -15.09 -36.54
C LYS A 210 -30.82 -14.95 -36.61
N LYS A 211 -31.35 -13.73 -36.79
CA LYS A 211 -32.80 -13.43 -36.89
C LYS A 211 -33.23 -12.74 -38.19
N PHE A 212 -32.32 -12.56 -39.16
CA PHE A 212 -32.63 -12.08 -40.51
C PHE A 212 -32.51 -13.20 -41.54
#